data_AF-A0A841AYI5-F1
#
_entry.id   AF-A0A841AYI5-F1
#
_cell.length_a   1.000
_cell.length_b   1.000
_cell.length_c   1.000
_cell.angle_alpha   90.00
_cell.angle_beta   90.00
_cell.angle_gamma   90.00
#
_symmetry.space_group_name_H-M   'P 1'
#
loop_
_entity.id
_entity.type
_entity.pdbx_description
1 polymer ?
#
loop_
_entity_poly.entity_id
_entity_poly.type
_entity_poly.pdbx_seq_one_letter_code
_entity_poly.pdbx_strand_id
1 'polypeptide(L)'
;MNRRQRLLGIATATLGCLSVLLPAPAAAADLPAVTPTDQAVVPGGLHTNSIGGTPASVKDHPFIIAGLRQGGVRPQGQTCTGSVVAPRKILIAAHCKAADGEKSFLYGLDDLNAGGGTRIGVVSYDIHPKYVNFDQGYDVAVVTTDADIPVPGGQYAKVATSADTDLNKPGKSGLGLGYGKKNHNDSPANVELHKFTLPIVQGSSCNGVGAGFKDATMICSGYSDGRVTILQGDSGGPLIVDGKVVGVASWSRSDFKWYSVYGRLNNDMGDWVKEKIGTPQNPETFSLAVTPSSVKVEPGKYVSATVTSKPGKNGAEKVDLSASGLPDGAKATFQPASITSGESAKVSIEVPAGTAEKDYAVTISGKGTTDTATANLTLTVGEGGPQPGNLQVSVSPGSGTSQPGFFSNVTVSATGGTGTITLSASGQGLPFAPFFNPKTISSGGSSTMQVVAPFQRGTYPVTVTATDSAGKTSTATYTLTVQ
;
A
#
# COMPACT_ATOMS: atom_id res chain seq x y z
N MET A 1 -101.07 -14.46 3.86
CA MET A 1 -99.73 -13.94 4.21
C MET A 1 -99.02 -13.52 2.93
N ASN A 2 -98.40 -12.33 2.96
CA ASN A 2 -98.18 -11.41 1.83
C ASN A 2 -97.18 -11.82 0.73
N ARG A 3 -97.68 -11.74 -0.53
CA ARG A 3 -97.18 -11.04 -1.74
C ARG A 3 -95.74 -11.33 -2.25
N ARG A 4 -95.57 -11.99 -3.40
CA ARG A 4 -95.66 -11.55 -4.83
C ARG A 4 -94.38 -10.90 -5.40
N GLN A 5 -93.72 -11.68 -6.28
CA GLN A 5 -93.20 -11.37 -7.63
C GLN A 5 -92.40 -10.09 -7.96
N ARG A 6 -91.18 -10.36 -8.50
CA ARG A 6 -90.52 -9.91 -9.75
C ARG A 6 -90.14 -8.44 -10.01
N LEU A 7 -89.02 -8.32 -10.75
CA LEU A 7 -88.50 -7.23 -11.60
C LEU A 7 -87.87 -6.05 -10.82
N LEU A 8 -86.84 -5.33 -11.26
CA LEU A 8 -86.50 -4.74 -12.57
C LEU A 8 -85.02 -4.28 -12.47
N GLY A 9 -84.16 -4.36 -13.49
CA GLY A 9 -84.00 -3.34 -14.53
C GLY A 9 -82.86 -2.35 -14.23
N ILE A 10 -81.77 -2.44 -15.00
CA ILE A 10 -80.60 -1.54 -14.98
C ILE A 10 -80.98 -0.18 -15.60
N ALA A 11 -80.53 0.92 -15.00
CA ALA A 11 -80.48 2.24 -15.64
C ALA A 11 -79.21 2.99 -15.23
N THR A 12 -78.41 3.38 -16.23
CA THR A 12 -77.24 4.25 -16.14
C THR A 12 -77.67 5.73 -16.10
N ALA A 13 -76.97 6.54 -15.31
CA ALA A 13 -77.03 7.99 -15.39
C ALA A 13 -75.65 8.59 -15.06
N THR A 14 -75.08 9.28 -16.05
CA THR A 14 -73.88 10.11 -15.95
C THR A 14 -74.27 11.56 -15.67
N LEU A 15 -73.61 12.20 -14.70
CA LEU A 15 -73.45 13.65 -14.48
C LEU A 15 -72.37 13.74 -13.38
N GLY A 16 -71.30 14.52 -13.38
CA GLY A 16 -70.83 15.69 -14.12
C GLY A 16 -69.95 16.46 -13.12
N CYS A 17 -68.85 17.09 -13.56
CA CYS A 17 -68.41 18.42 -13.11
C CYS A 17 -67.01 18.75 -13.63
N LEU A 18 -66.94 19.90 -14.28
CA LEU A 18 -65.76 20.56 -14.81
C LEU A 18 -65.25 21.52 -13.71
N SER A 19 -63.98 21.42 -13.30
CA SER A 19 -63.32 22.41 -12.44
C SER A 19 -62.00 22.85 -13.06
N VAL A 20 -61.86 24.18 -13.16
CA VAL A 20 -60.77 24.91 -13.81
C VAL A 20 -59.52 24.94 -12.91
N LEU A 21 -58.35 24.72 -13.51
CA LEU A 21 -57.03 24.76 -12.89
C LEU A 21 -56.48 26.20 -12.74
N LEU A 22 -55.78 26.45 -11.63
CA LEU A 22 -54.72 27.47 -11.50
C LEU A 22 -53.38 26.76 -11.16
N PRO A 23 -52.22 27.29 -11.60
CA PRO A 23 -50.96 26.54 -11.63
C PRO A 23 -50.20 26.59 -10.29
N ALA A 24 -49.58 25.47 -9.93
CA ALA A 24 -48.60 25.34 -8.85
C ALA A 24 -47.16 25.27 -9.43
N PRO A 25 -46.13 25.68 -8.68
CA PRO A 25 -44.78 25.93 -9.21
C PRO A 25 -44.00 24.64 -9.52
N ALA A 26 -43.08 24.77 -10.46
CA ALA A 26 -42.30 23.70 -11.07
C ALA A 26 -41.50 22.87 -10.05
N ALA A 27 -41.68 21.54 -10.11
CA ALA A 27 -40.80 20.55 -9.50
C ALA A 27 -39.79 20.05 -10.55
N ALA A 28 -38.54 19.88 -10.12
CA ALA A 28 -37.42 19.39 -10.93
C ALA A 28 -37.73 18.01 -11.53
N ALA A 29 -37.40 17.84 -12.81
CA ALA A 29 -37.72 16.65 -13.59
C ALA A 29 -36.89 15.43 -13.14
N ASP A 30 -37.59 14.34 -12.83
CA ASP A 30 -37.05 12.99 -12.83
C ASP A 30 -36.61 12.60 -14.25
N LEU A 31 -35.39 12.10 -14.39
CA LEU A 31 -34.96 11.42 -15.60
C LEU A 31 -35.44 9.96 -15.55
N PRO A 32 -36.11 9.44 -16.60
CA PRO A 32 -36.65 8.09 -16.60
C PRO A 32 -35.53 7.05 -16.77
N ALA A 33 -35.74 5.89 -16.14
CA ALA A 33 -34.93 4.69 -16.38
C ALA A 33 -35.00 4.30 -17.87
N VAL A 34 -33.83 4.12 -18.48
CA VAL A 34 -33.72 3.70 -19.89
C VAL A 34 -34.13 2.23 -20.01
N THR A 35 -35.17 1.98 -20.81
CA THR A 35 -35.60 0.64 -21.24
C THR A 35 -34.56 0.00 -22.17
N PRO A 36 -34.37 -1.34 -22.11
CA PRO A 36 -33.40 -2.04 -22.95
C PRO A 36 -33.84 -1.97 -24.42
N THR A 37 -33.07 -1.28 -25.26
CA THR A 37 -33.20 -1.38 -26.72
C THR A 37 -32.54 -2.67 -27.18
N ASP A 38 -33.37 -3.56 -27.71
CA ASP A 38 -32.98 -4.77 -28.42
C ASP A 38 -32.02 -4.48 -29.60
N GLN A 39 -31.16 -5.46 -29.88
CA GLN A 39 -30.28 -5.59 -31.05
C GLN A 39 -29.09 -4.62 -31.13
N ALA A 40 -28.05 -4.88 -30.32
CA ALA A 40 -26.71 -4.72 -30.86
C ALA A 40 -26.53 -5.78 -31.97
N VAL A 41 -26.48 -5.34 -33.23
CA VAL A 41 -26.11 -6.21 -34.35
C VAL A 41 -24.71 -6.74 -34.06
N VAL A 42 -24.62 -8.01 -33.68
CA VAL A 42 -23.36 -8.74 -33.63
C VAL A 42 -22.87 -8.86 -35.07
N PRO A 43 -21.68 -8.37 -35.44
CA PRO A 43 -21.13 -8.62 -36.76
C PRO A 43 -21.11 -10.13 -37.02
N GLY A 44 -21.82 -10.57 -38.07
CA GLY A 44 -21.84 -11.95 -38.50
C GLY A 44 -20.42 -12.38 -38.85
N GLY A 45 -19.81 -13.16 -37.96
CA GLY A 45 -18.40 -13.56 -38.06
C GLY A 45 -17.70 -13.86 -36.73
N LEU A 46 -18.28 -13.56 -35.56
CA LEU A 46 -17.69 -13.95 -34.27
C LEU A 46 -17.96 -15.43 -33.94
N HIS A 47 -17.15 -16.29 -34.53
CA HIS A 47 -16.95 -17.65 -34.06
C HIS A 47 -15.99 -17.65 -32.85
N THR A 48 -16.39 -18.35 -31.77
CA THR A 48 -15.57 -18.83 -30.62
C THR A 48 -14.77 -17.79 -29.83
N ASN A 49 -15.42 -16.86 -29.13
CA ASN A 49 -14.74 -16.04 -28.12
C ASN A 49 -14.80 -16.72 -26.74
N SER A 50 -13.62 -16.95 -26.16
CA SER A 50 -13.38 -17.61 -24.87
C SER A 50 -14.37 -17.23 -23.77
N ILE A 51 -15.16 -18.21 -23.32
CA ILE A 51 -15.88 -18.14 -22.04
C ILE A 51 -14.79 -18.12 -20.95
N GLY A 52 -14.76 -17.07 -20.12
CA GLY A 52 -13.85 -16.98 -18.96
C GLY A 52 -12.82 -15.85 -18.94
N GLY A 53 -12.71 -15.08 -20.01
CA GLY A 53 -11.73 -13.99 -20.12
C GLY A 53 -10.56 -14.28 -21.05
N THR A 54 -9.53 -13.45 -20.98
CA THR A 54 -8.33 -13.49 -21.80
C THR A 54 -7.10 -13.78 -20.94
N PRO A 55 -6.03 -14.38 -21.50
CA PRO A 55 -4.77 -14.54 -20.77
C PRO A 55 -4.29 -13.22 -20.15
N ALA A 56 -3.70 -13.33 -18.97
CA ALA A 56 -3.10 -12.22 -18.23
C ALA A 56 -1.72 -12.60 -17.73
N SER A 57 -0.91 -11.60 -17.38
CA SER A 57 0.44 -11.82 -16.88
C SER A 57 0.64 -11.18 -15.51
N VAL A 58 1.35 -11.87 -14.63
CA VAL A 58 1.84 -11.33 -13.35
C VAL A 58 2.80 -10.16 -13.57
N LYS A 59 3.39 -10.02 -14.77
CA LYS A 59 4.18 -8.83 -15.12
C LYS A 59 3.32 -7.56 -15.14
N ASP A 60 2.10 -7.66 -15.65
CA ASP A 60 1.16 -6.54 -15.75
C ASP A 60 0.34 -6.36 -14.46
N HIS A 61 0.19 -7.44 -13.69
CA HIS A 61 -0.57 -7.48 -12.44
C HIS A 61 0.27 -8.14 -11.32
N PRO A 62 1.36 -7.50 -10.87
CA PRO A 62 2.37 -8.10 -9.99
C PRO A 62 1.89 -8.36 -8.56
N PHE A 63 0.68 -7.95 -8.21
CA PHE A 63 0.07 -8.25 -6.92
C PHE A 63 -0.76 -9.54 -6.92
N ILE A 64 -0.91 -10.24 -8.05
CA ILE A 64 -1.71 -11.47 -8.09
C ILE A 64 -0.91 -12.66 -7.57
N ILE A 65 -1.55 -13.48 -6.74
CA ILE A 65 -0.94 -14.65 -6.12
C ILE A 65 -1.93 -15.83 -6.06
N ALA A 66 -1.43 -17.06 -6.25
CA ALA A 66 -2.25 -18.26 -6.18
C ALA A 66 -2.35 -18.76 -4.73
N GLY A 67 -3.58 -19.01 -4.26
CA GLY A 67 -3.87 -19.65 -2.98
C GLY A 67 -3.94 -21.17 -3.13
N LEU A 68 -3.10 -21.86 -2.38
CA LEU A 68 -2.91 -23.30 -2.45
C LEU A 68 -3.39 -23.99 -1.17
N ARG A 69 -3.88 -25.20 -1.33
CA ARG A 69 -4.29 -26.10 -0.25
C ARG A 69 -3.74 -27.49 -0.50
N GLN A 70 -3.09 -28.06 0.51
CA GLN A 70 -2.73 -29.48 0.48
C GLN A 70 -3.99 -30.34 0.27
N GLY A 71 -3.96 -31.23 -0.71
CA GLY A 71 -5.14 -32.03 -1.11
C GLY A 71 -6.12 -31.28 -2.03
N GLY A 72 -5.77 -30.09 -2.53
CA GLY A 72 -6.45 -29.48 -3.66
C GLY A 72 -6.27 -30.31 -4.94
N VAL A 73 -7.34 -30.42 -5.74
CA VAL A 73 -7.38 -31.31 -6.93
C VAL A 73 -6.81 -30.67 -8.20
N ARG A 74 -6.52 -29.36 -8.16
CA ARG A 74 -5.90 -28.62 -9.26
C ARG A 74 -4.38 -28.58 -9.07
N PRO A 75 -3.58 -28.34 -10.12
CA PRO A 75 -2.12 -28.23 -10.02
C PRO A 75 -1.65 -27.37 -8.85
N GLN A 76 -0.56 -27.80 -8.20
CA GLN A 76 -0.01 -27.20 -6.96
C GLN A 76 -0.99 -27.19 -5.76
N GLY A 77 -2.17 -27.81 -5.88
CA GLY A 77 -3.24 -27.69 -4.91
C GLY A 77 -3.99 -26.35 -4.99
N GLN A 78 -4.00 -25.68 -6.16
CA GLN A 78 -4.67 -24.40 -6.33
C GLN A 78 -6.17 -24.52 -6.02
N THR A 79 -6.65 -23.64 -5.14
CA THR A 79 -8.07 -23.56 -4.79
C THR A 79 -8.60 -22.14 -4.79
N CYS A 80 -7.73 -21.14 -4.65
CA CYS A 80 -8.11 -19.73 -4.58
C CYS A 80 -7.09 -18.84 -5.31
N THR A 81 -7.47 -17.59 -5.52
CA THR A 81 -6.61 -16.50 -5.96
C THR A 81 -6.59 -15.44 -4.85
N GLY A 82 -5.51 -14.70 -4.68
CA GLY A 82 -5.41 -13.59 -3.74
C GLY A 82 -4.75 -12.37 -4.35
N SER A 83 -4.78 -11.27 -3.58
CA SER A 83 -4.09 -10.02 -3.92
C SER A 83 -3.07 -9.67 -2.85
N VAL A 84 -1.82 -9.46 -3.22
CA VAL A 84 -0.77 -8.99 -2.32
C VAL A 84 -0.98 -7.49 -2.08
N VAL A 85 -1.26 -7.13 -0.84
CA VAL A 85 -1.65 -5.76 -0.43
C VAL A 85 -0.60 -5.07 0.43
N ALA A 86 0.40 -5.82 0.91
CA ALA A 86 1.64 -5.34 1.54
C ALA A 86 2.71 -6.46 1.51
N PRO A 87 3.97 -6.23 1.93
CA PRO A 87 5.06 -7.21 1.81
C PRO A 87 4.69 -8.60 2.32
N ARG A 88 3.99 -8.69 3.47
CA ARG A 88 3.58 -9.96 4.08
C ARG A 88 2.06 -10.13 4.19
N LYS A 89 1.30 -9.39 3.39
CA LYS A 89 -0.16 -9.32 3.53
C LYS A 89 -0.85 -9.68 2.22
N ILE A 90 -1.72 -10.67 2.28
CA ILE A 90 -2.55 -11.11 1.15
C ILE A 90 -4.02 -10.91 1.51
N LEU A 91 -4.76 -10.21 0.67
CA LEU A 91 -6.20 -10.12 0.70
C LEU A 91 -6.81 -11.29 -0.07
N ILE A 92 -7.76 -12.00 0.56
CA ILE A 92 -8.41 -13.19 0.01
C ILE A 92 -9.83 -13.32 0.58
N ALA A 93 -10.65 -14.23 0.03
CA ALA A 93 -11.94 -14.61 0.60
C ALA A 93 -11.74 -15.44 1.88
N ALA A 94 -12.59 -15.25 2.88
CA ALA A 94 -12.53 -15.99 4.14
C ALA A 94 -12.79 -17.49 3.92
N HIS A 95 -13.71 -17.84 3.02
CA HIS A 95 -14.05 -19.24 2.76
C HIS A 95 -12.87 -20.06 2.21
N CYS A 96 -11.83 -19.42 1.65
CA CYS A 96 -10.60 -20.09 1.22
C CYS A 96 -9.86 -20.80 2.38
N LYS A 97 -10.07 -20.35 3.63
CA LYS A 97 -9.52 -20.99 4.83
C LYS A 97 -10.36 -22.18 5.34
N ALA A 98 -11.63 -22.29 4.93
CA ALA A 98 -12.61 -23.18 5.55
C ALA A 98 -12.28 -24.67 5.39
N ALA A 99 -11.83 -25.09 4.20
CA ALA A 99 -11.49 -26.48 3.96
C ALA A 99 -10.18 -26.88 4.67
N ASP A 100 -10.09 -28.11 5.18
CA ASP A 100 -8.89 -28.64 5.85
C ASP A 100 -7.68 -28.77 4.92
N GLY A 101 -6.49 -28.91 5.51
CA GLY A 101 -5.20 -29.03 4.81
C GLY A 101 -4.33 -27.79 4.97
N GLU A 102 -3.01 -27.98 4.88
CA GLU A 102 -2.04 -26.89 4.98
C GLU A 102 -2.26 -25.86 3.87
N LYS A 103 -2.18 -24.58 4.23
CA LYS A 103 -2.37 -23.44 3.32
C LYS A 103 -1.02 -22.83 2.99
N SER A 104 -0.83 -22.51 1.71
CA SER A 104 0.37 -21.83 1.22
C SER A 104 0.00 -21.00 0.00
N PHE A 105 0.93 -20.19 -0.47
CA PHE A 105 0.73 -19.36 -1.65
C PHE A 105 1.86 -19.58 -2.66
N LEU A 106 1.57 -19.38 -3.94
CA LEU A 106 2.57 -19.43 -5.01
C LEU A 106 2.52 -18.13 -5.82
N TYR A 107 3.66 -17.47 -5.89
CA TYR A 107 3.82 -16.15 -6.48
C TYR A 107 4.67 -16.20 -7.76
N GLY A 108 4.33 -15.34 -8.72
CA GLY A 108 5.21 -14.99 -9.84
C GLY A 108 5.10 -15.84 -11.10
N LEU A 109 3.96 -16.52 -11.33
CA LEU A 109 3.77 -17.38 -12.50
C LEU A 109 2.50 -17.03 -13.28
N ASP A 110 2.59 -16.98 -14.61
CA ASP A 110 1.43 -16.85 -15.49
C ASP A 110 0.69 -18.19 -15.64
N ASP A 111 1.41 -19.32 -15.55
CA ASP A 111 0.85 -20.67 -15.53
C ASP A 111 1.48 -21.46 -14.37
N LEU A 112 0.65 -21.97 -13.46
CA LEU A 112 1.14 -22.72 -12.29
C LEU A 112 1.72 -24.10 -12.66
N ASN A 113 1.59 -24.54 -13.92
CA ASN A 113 2.27 -25.72 -14.45
C ASN A 113 3.69 -25.43 -14.96
N ALA A 114 4.07 -24.18 -15.21
CA ALA A 114 5.34 -23.83 -15.85
C ALA A 114 6.58 -24.16 -15.00
N GLY A 115 6.40 -24.51 -13.72
CA GLY A 115 7.49 -24.68 -12.76
C GLY A 115 8.09 -23.35 -12.33
N GLY A 116 8.82 -23.35 -11.20
CA GLY A 116 9.36 -22.13 -10.61
C GLY A 116 8.37 -21.42 -9.69
N GLY A 117 8.38 -20.09 -9.72
CA GLY A 117 7.63 -19.25 -8.77
C GLY A 117 8.23 -19.27 -7.36
N THR A 118 7.67 -18.45 -6.48
CA THR A 118 8.06 -18.41 -5.06
C THR A 118 6.93 -18.95 -4.21
N ARG A 119 7.16 -20.08 -3.53
CA ARG A 119 6.20 -20.61 -2.56
C ARG A 119 6.36 -19.88 -1.24
N ILE A 120 5.25 -19.43 -0.70
CA ILE A 120 5.17 -18.59 0.51
C ILE A 120 4.30 -19.30 1.54
N GLY A 121 4.79 -19.41 2.76
CA GLY A 121 4.06 -20.01 3.87
C GLY A 121 3.11 -19.02 4.54
N VAL A 122 2.23 -19.57 5.38
CA VAL A 122 1.22 -18.81 6.10
C VAL A 122 1.54 -18.80 7.59
N VAL A 123 1.53 -17.63 8.20
CA VAL A 123 1.59 -17.43 9.66
C VAL A 123 0.20 -17.37 10.26
N SER A 124 -0.69 -16.54 9.70
CA SER A 124 -2.06 -16.37 10.21
C SER A 124 -3.07 -16.07 9.11
N TYR A 125 -4.33 -16.40 9.39
CA TYR A 125 -5.51 -15.93 8.67
C TYR A 125 -6.35 -15.10 9.62
N ASP A 126 -6.33 -13.78 9.45
CA ASP A 126 -7.30 -12.91 10.08
C ASP A 126 -8.57 -12.97 9.25
N ILE A 127 -9.62 -13.61 9.79
CA ILE A 127 -10.95 -13.68 9.15
C ILE A 127 -11.79 -12.52 9.69
N HIS A 128 -12.54 -11.86 8.82
CA HIS A 128 -13.43 -10.79 9.26
C HIS A 128 -14.41 -11.32 10.33
N PRO A 129 -14.56 -10.65 11.50
CA PRO A 129 -15.29 -11.19 12.64
C PRO A 129 -16.80 -11.38 12.40
N LYS A 130 -17.36 -10.70 11.39
CA LYS A 130 -18.75 -10.85 10.96
C LYS A 130 -18.96 -11.92 9.87
N TYR A 131 -17.90 -12.60 9.42
CA TYR A 131 -18.02 -13.68 8.47
C TYR A 131 -18.65 -14.91 9.13
N VAL A 132 -19.65 -15.50 8.45
CA VAL A 132 -20.31 -16.73 8.90
C VAL A 132 -20.23 -17.78 7.80
N ASN A 133 -20.63 -17.40 6.59
CA ASN A 133 -20.58 -18.24 5.41
C ASN A 133 -20.49 -17.34 4.15
N PHE A 134 -20.06 -17.90 3.02
CA PHE A 134 -19.85 -17.15 1.77
C PHE A 134 -21.11 -16.40 1.31
N ASP A 135 -22.30 -16.96 1.52
CA ASP A 135 -23.60 -16.39 1.16
C ASP A 135 -24.16 -15.41 2.20
N GLN A 136 -23.44 -15.15 3.30
CA GLN A 136 -23.88 -14.23 4.36
C GLN A 136 -23.16 -12.89 4.37
N GLY A 137 -22.17 -12.70 3.49
CA GLY A 137 -21.38 -11.49 3.37
C GLY A 137 -20.17 -11.49 4.30
N TYR A 138 -19.39 -10.40 4.27
CA TYR A 138 -18.12 -10.30 5.00
C TYR A 138 -17.12 -11.42 4.67
N ASP A 139 -17.21 -12.01 3.47
CA ASP A 139 -16.32 -13.07 3.01
C ASP A 139 -14.94 -12.52 2.60
N VAL A 140 -14.18 -12.09 3.61
CA VAL A 140 -12.85 -11.53 3.45
C VAL A 140 -11.94 -11.98 4.59
N ALA A 141 -10.68 -12.21 4.25
CA ALA A 141 -9.61 -12.45 5.19
C ALA A 141 -8.34 -11.72 4.74
N VAL A 142 -7.49 -11.39 5.72
CA VAL A 142 -6.12 -10.93 5.49
C VAL A 142 -5.18 -12.01 6.00
N VAL A 143 -4.31 -12.48 5.13
CA VAL A 143 -3.29 -13.49 5.45
C VAL A 143 -2.00 -12.80 5.79
N THR A 144 -1.36 -13.22 6.87
CA THR A 144 0.04 -12.86 7.16
C THR A 144 0.95 -14.00 6.71
N THR A 145 1.94 -13.71 5.87
CA THR A 145 2.89 -14.70 5.36
C THR A 145 4.16 -14.79 6.22
N ASP A 146 4.89 -15.90 6.10
CA ASP A 146 6.14 -16.15 6.83
C ASP A 146 7.35 -15.37 6.30
N ALA A 147 7.28 -14.94 5.03
CA ALA A 147 8.28 -14.11 4.36
C ALA A 147 7.64 -13.00 3.52
N ASP A 148 8.45 -12.00 3.19
CA ASP A 148 8.10 -10.96 2.21
C ASP A 148 7.83 -11.60 0.84
N ILE A 149 6.72 -11.18 0.23
CA ILE A 149 6.34 -11.57 -1.11
C ILE A 149 7.06 -10.63 -2.09
N PRO A 150 7.84 -11.15 -3.05
CA PRO A 150 8.75 -10.36 -3.87
C PRO A 150 8.03 -9.63 -5.02
N VAL A 151 7.09 -8.73 -4.67
CA VAL A 151 6.36 -7.87 -5.60
C VAL A 151 7.29 -6.77 -6.14
N PRO A 152 7.59 -6.72 -7.45
CA PRO A 152 8.51 -5.75 -8.04
C PRO A 152 8.12 -4.30 -7.74
N GLY A 153 9.06 -3.51 -7.21
CA GLY A 153 8.86 -2.10 -6.94
C GLY A 153 7.79 -1.79 -5.89
N GLY A 154 7.40 -2.76 -5.05
CA GLY A 154 6.34 -2.58 -4.06
C GLY A 154 4.98 -2.28 -4.67
N GLN A 155 4.72 -2.78 -5.89
CA GLN A 155 3.46 -2.61 -6.62
C GLN A 155 2.31 -3.45 -6.04
N TYR A 156 2.03 -3.26 -4.75
CA TYR A 156 0.95 -3.91 -4.04
C TYR A 156 -0.42 -3.40 -4.50
N ALA A 157 -1.43 -4.26 -4.41
CA ALA A 157 -2.80 -3.90 -4.71
C ALA A 157 -3.31 -2.83 -3.73
N LYS A 158 -3.92 -1.76 -4.27
CA LYS A 158 -4.64 -0.77 -3.46
C LYS A 158 -6.02 -1.31 -3.12
N VAL A 159 -6.44 -1.20 -1.87
CA VAL A 159 -7.72 -1.69 -1.38
C VAL A 159 -8.69 -0.52 -1.22
N ALA A 160 -9.94 -0.69 -1.67
CA ALA A 160 -11.00 0.26 -1.42
C ALA A 160 -11.40 0.26 0.07
N THR A 161 -11.91 1.39 0.56
CA THR A 161 -12.44 1.50 1.92
C THR A 161 -13.78 2.23 1.92
N SER A 162 -14.42 2.43 3.08
CA SER A 162 -15.68 3.18 3.16
C SER A 162 -15.63 4.60 2.55
N ALA A 163 -14.43 5.17 2.40
CA ALA A 163 -14.22 6.45 1.73
C ALA A 163 -14.43 6.39 0.20
N ASP A 164 -14.44 5.21 -0.41
CA ASP A 164 -14.51 4.99 -1.85
C ASP A 164 -15.94 4.69 -2.34
N THR A 165 -16.89 5.59 -2.05
CA THR A 165 -18.35 5.38 -2.21
C THR A 165 -18.79 5.10 -3.65
N ASP A 166 -17.98 5.45 -4.64
CA ASP A 166 -18.37 5.49 -6.05
C ASP A 166 -17.89 4.29 -6.88
N LEU A 167 -17.14 3.37 -6.27
CA LEU A 167 -16.48 2.28 -7.01
C LEU A 167 -17.40 1.09 -7.34
N ASN A 168 -18.52 0.93 -6.64
CA ASN A 168 -19.46 -0.18 -6.88
C ASN A 168 -20.78 0.25 -7.56
N LYS A 169 -20.80 1.41 -8.21
CA LYS A 169 -22.01 1.90 -8.89
C LYS A 169 -22.33 1.05 -10.12
N PRO A 170 -23.60 0.63 -10.33
CA PRO A 170 -24.03 -0.04 -11.55
C PRO A 170 -23.63 0.73 -12.81
N GLY A 171 -23.20 0.00 -13.85
CA GLY A 171 -22.68 0.56 -15.10
C GLY A 171 -21.17 0.79 -15.11
N LYS A 172 -20.50 0.83 -13.95
CA LYS A 172 -19.03 0.76 -13.91
C LYS A 172 -18.52 -0.60 -14.37
N SER A 173 -17.29 -0.63 -14.87
CA SER A 173 -16.62 -1.85 -15.33
C SER A 173 -15.54 -2.27 -14.34
N GLY A 174 -15.58 -3.52 -13.89
CA GLY A 174 -14.60 -4.12 -13.01
C GLY A 174 -13.71 -5.12 -13.73
N LEU A 175 -12.40 -5.06 -13.45
CA LEU A 175 -11.41 -6.05 -13.90
C LEU A 175 -11.27 -7.14 -12.85
N GLY A 176 -11.63 -8.37 -13.22
CA GLY A 176 -11.35 -9.58 -12.44
C GLY A 176 -10.06 -10.27 -12.90
N LEU A 177 -9.34 -10.87 -11.95
CA LEU A 177 -8.11 -11.63 -12.18
C LEU A 177 -8.14 -12.93 -11.39
N GLY A 178 -7.71 -14.05 -12.00
CA GLY A 178 -7.72 -15.34 -11.33
C GLY A 178 -7.06 -16.49 -12.08
N TYR A 179 -6.68 -17.50 -11.32
CA TYR A 179 -6.24 -18.82 -11.83
C TYR A 179 -7.40 -19.82 -11.86
N GLY A 180 -8.65 -19.34 -11.84
CA GLY A 180 -9.84 -20.17 -11.92
C GLY A 180 -9.97 -20.93 -13.23
N LYS A 181 -10.98 -21.77 -13.31
CA LYS A 181 -11.38 -22.38 -14.58
C LYS A 181 -11.86 -21.29 -15.54
N LYS A 182 -11.61 -21.45 -16.84
CA LYS A 182 -12.11 -20.53 -17.88
C LYS A 182 -13.62 -20.69 -18.06
N ASN A 183 -14.11 -21.93 -18.05
CA ASN A 183 -15.53 -22.22 -18.20
C ASN A 183 -15.91 -23.52 -17.47
N HIS A 184 -17.20 -23.86 -17.49
CA HIS A 184 -17.71 -25.06 -16.82
C HIS A 184 -17.01 -26.35 -17.28
N ASN A 185 -16.71 -26.48 -18.57
CA ASN A 185 -16.10 -27.66 -19.17
C ASN A 185 -14.56 -27.63 -19.17
N ASP A 186 -13.97 -26.61 -18.57
CA ASP A 186 -12.52 -26.45 -18.55
C ASP A 186 -11.83 -27.56 -17.74
N SER A 187 -10.63 -27.93 -18.15
CA SER A 187 -9.85 -28.95 -17.46
C SER A 187 -9.39 -28.42 -16.09
N PRO A 188 -9.53 -29.18 -14.99
CA PRO A 188 -8.95 -28.78 -13.70
C PRO A 188 -7.44 -28.55 -13.74
N ALA A 189 -6.74 -29.12 -14.73
CA ALA A 189 -5.31 -28.95 -14.97
C ALA A 189 -4.95 -27.58 -15.57
N ASN A 190 -5.93 -26.85 -16.12
CA ASN A 190 -5.70 -25.50 -16.64
C ASN A 190 -5.68 -24.53 -15.46
N VAL A 191 -4.52 -23.90 -15.24
CA VAL A 191 -4.22 -22.99 -14.11
C VAL A 191 -3.42 -21.79 -14.60
N GLU A 192 -3.75 -21.34 -15.81
CA GLU A 192 -3.23 -20.12 -16.40
C GLU A 192 -3.97 -18.90 -15.82
N LEU A 193 -3.24 -17.84 -15.54
CA LEU A 193 -3.78 -16.57 -15.10
C LEU A 193 -4.61 -15.94 -16.22
N HIS A 194 -5.87 -15.63 -15.90
CA HIS A 194 -6.77 -14.94 -16.80
C HIS A 194 -7.26 -13.64 -16.18
N LYS A 195 -7.60 -12.71 -17.06
CA LYS A 195 -8.34 -11.49 -16.73
C LYS A 195 -9.65 -11.44 -17.47
N PHE A 196 -10.64 -10.84 -16.83
CA PHE A 196 -11.95 -10.65 -17.43
C PHE A 196 -12.57 -9.34 -16.96
N THR A 197 -13.45 -8.79 -17.77
CA THR A 197 -14.12 -7.52 -17.48
C THR A 197 -15.60 -7.77 -17.28
N LEU A 198 -16.12 -7.33 -16.14
CA LEU A 198 -17.52 -7.51 -15.75
C LEU A 198 -18.15 -6.15 -15.44
N PRO A 199 -19.34 -5.83 -15.99
CA PRO A 199 -20.08 -4.67 -15.55
C PRO A 199 -20.56 -4.89 -14.12
N ILE A 200 -20.54 -3.85 -13.30
CA ILE A 200 -21.26 -3.84 -12.03
C ILE A 200 -22.74 -3.63 -12.35
N VAL A 201 -23.59 -4.45 -11.73
CA VAL A 201 -25.03 -4.42 -11.98
C VAL A 201 -25.78 -4.20 -10.67
N GLN A 202 -27.08 -3.91 -10.79
CA GLN A 202 -27.95 -3.76 -9.61
C GLN A 202 -27.95 -5.04 -8.78
N GLY A 203 -27.76 -4.90 -7.47
CA GLY A 203 -27.63 -6.03 -6.54
C GLY A 203 -28.81 -7.01 -6.58
N SER A 204 -30.02 -6.50 -6.86
CA SER A 204 -31.23 -7.32 -7.03
C SER A 204 -31.14 -8.36 -8.15
N SER A 205 -30.20 -8.20 -9.08
CA SER A 205 -29.93 -9.17 -10.16
C SER A 205 -29.24 -10.45 -9.67
N CYS A 206 -28.56 -10.40 -8.52
CA CYS A 206 -27.83 -11.54 -7.94
C CYS A 206 -28.62 -12.33 -6.89
N ASN A 207 -29.92 -12.07 -6.74
CA ASN A 207 -30.76 -12.84 -5.83
C ASN A 207 -30.90 -14.29 -6.31
N GLY A 208 -30.67 -15.29 -5.44
CA GLY A 208 -31.02 -16.68 -5.75
C GLY A 208 -30.07 -17.79 -5.29
N VAL A 209 -28.99 -17.49 -4.56
CA VAL A 209 -28.10 -18.51 -3.97
C VAL A 209 -28.10 -18.39 -2.45
N GLY A 210 -28.30 -19.52 -1.75
CA GLY A 210 -28.16 -19.61 -0.30
C GLY A 210 -29.02 -18.58 0.45
N ALA A 211 -28.43 -17.91 1.44
CA ALA A 211 -29.04 -16.82 2.20
C ALA A 211 -29.32 -15.54 1.38
N GLY A 212 -28.98 -15.53 0.09
CA GLY A 212 -29.28 -14.44 -0.85
C GLY A 212 -28.21 -13.37 -0.92
N PHE A 213 -28.41 -12.42 -1.83
CA PHE A 213 -27.52 -11.28 -2.02
C PHE A 213 -27.75 -10.20 -0.97
N LYS A 214 -26.67 -9.62 -0.43
CA LYS A 214 -26.72 -8.55 0.57
C LYS A 214 -25.97 -7.32 0.08
N ASP A 215 -26.70 -6.31 -0.41
CA ASP A 215 -26.11 -5.10 -1.02
C ASP A 215 -25.12 -4.36 -0.11
N ALA A 216 -25.38 -4.36 1.20
CA ALA A 216 -24.52 -3.73 2.19
C ALA A 216 -23.10 -4.32 2.22
N THR A 217 -22.92 -5.59 1.86
CA THR A 217 -21.67 -6.35 2.04
C THR A 217 -21.21 -7.09 0.80
N MET A 218 -21.94 -7.00 -0.31
CA MET A 218 -21.66 -7.71 -1.55
C MET A 218 -21.76 -6.81 -2.78
N ILE A 219 -21.04 -7.17 -3.84
CA ILE A 219 -21.13 -6.56 -5.18
C ILE A 219 -21.59 -7.62 -6.16
N CYS A 220 -22.61 -7.28 -6.96
CA CYS A 220 -23.10 -8.08 -8.06
C CYS A 220 -22.46 -7.60 -9.37
N SER A 221 -21.85 -8.49 -10.14
CA SER A 221 -21.16 -8.12 -11.38
C SER A 221 -21.23 -9.21 -12.44
N GLY A 222 -21.36 -8.81 -13.71
CA GLY A 222 -21.36 -9.73 -14.84
C GLY A 222 -22.66 -9.74 -15.63
N TYR A 223 -23.02 -10.90 -16.16
CA TYR A 223 -24.12 -11.08 -17.11
C TYR A 223 -25.07 -12.18 -16.65
N SER A 224 -26.37 -12.02 -16.91
CA SER A 224 -27.40 -13.01 -16.56
C SER A 224 -27.25 -14.35 -17.27
N ASP A 225 -26.59 -14.38 -18.44
CA ASP A 225 -26.28 -15.58 -19.20
C ASP A 225 -24.98 -16.26 -18.78
N GLY A 226 -24.22 -15.66 -17.84
CA GLY A 226 -22.95 -16.17 -17.34
C GLY A 226 -21.88 -16.35 -18.41
N ARG A 227 -21.94 -15.60 -19.53
CA ARG A 227 -20.90 -15.63 -20.57
C ARG A 227 -19.48 -15.35 -20.02
N VAL A 228 -19.41 -14.63 -18.90
CA VAL A 228 -18.24 -14.47 -18.04
C VAL A 228 -18.73 -14.50 -16.59
N THR A 229 -18.14 -15.36 -15.76
CA THR A 229 -18.42 -15.46 -14.33
C THR A 229 -17.20 -16.02 -13.60
N ILE A 230 -17.15 -15.84 -12.28
CA ILE A 230 -16.14 -16.49 -11.44
C ILE A 230 -16.44 -17.99 -11.32
N LEU A 231 -15.39 -18.80 -11.40
CA LEU A 231 -15.43 -20.25 -11.35
C LEU A 231 -14.54 -20.79 -10.24
N GLN A 232 -14.51 -22.12 -10.09
CA GLN A 232 -13.63 -22.75 -9.09
C GLN A 232 -12.18 -22.29 -9.30
N GLY A 233 -11.56 -21.80 -8.22
CA GLY A 233 -10.21 -21.25 -8.20
C GLY A 233 -10.10 -19.74 -8.29
N ASP A 234 -11.16 -19.03 -8.69
CA ASP A 234 -11.17 -17.56 -8.70
C ASP A 234 -11.45 -16.97 -7.32
N SER A 235 -12.03 -17.76 -6.40
CA SER A 235 -12.31 -17.37 -5.02
C SER A 235 -11.15 -16.60 -4.39
N GLY A 236 -11.45 -15.42 -3.83
CA GLY A 236 -10.50 -14.49 -3.24
C GLY A 236 -9.80 -13.54 -4.23
N GLY A 237 -9.91 -13.79 -5.54
CA GLY A 237 -9.37 -12.93 -6.58
C GLY A 237 -9.99 -11.53 -6.57
N PRO A 238 -9.25 -10.50 -7.02
CA PRO A 238 -9.73 -9.13 -6.94
C PRO A 238 -10.74 -8.81 -8.05
N LEU A 239 -11.72 -7.97 -7.70
CA LEU A 239 -12.45 -7.12 -8.65
C LEU A 239 -11.93 -5.69 -8.51
N ILE A 240 -11.35 -5.16 -9.58
CA ILE A 240 -10.65 -3.87 -9.59
C ILE A 240 -11.49 -2.84 -10.35
N VAL A 241 -11.74 -1.69 -9.71
CA VAL A 241 -12.37 -0.53 -10.33
C VAL A 241 -11.52 0.69 -10.02
N ASP A 242 -11.23 1.51 -11.03
CA ASP A 242 -10.43 2.73 -10.92
C ASP A 242 -9.08 2.52 -10.17
N GLY A 243 -8.45 1.36 -10.41
CA GLY A 243 -7.15 1.00 -9.84
C GLY A 243 -7.17 0.53 -8.38
N LYS A 244 -8.35 0.29 -7.79
CA LYS A 244 -8.50 -0.27 -6.44
C LYS A 244 -9.27 -1.58 -6.46
N VAL A 245 -8.86 -2.53 -5.63
CA VAL A 245 -9.63 -3.74 -5.31
C VAL A 245 -10.87 -3.29 -4.53
N VAL A 246 -12.02 -3.31 -5.19
CA VAL A 246 -13.32 -2.96 -4.61
C VAL A 246 -14.11 -4.20 -4.19
N GLY A 247 -13.80 -5.36 -4.79
CA GLY A 247 -14.44 -6.63 -4.49
C GLY A 247 -13.46 -7.78 -4.34
N VAL A 248 -13.84 -8.78 -3.54
CA VAL A 248 -13.12 -10.05 -3.35
C VAL A 248 -14.02 -11.19 -3.83
N ALA A 249 -13.58 -11.98 -4.82
CA ALA A 249 -14.42 -13.02 -5.44
C ALA A 249 -14.91 -14.03 -4.41
N SER A 250 -16.23 -14.24 -4.32
CA SER A 250 -16.84 -15.01 -3.25
C SER A 250 -17.63 -16.20 -3.79
N TRP A 251 -18.72 -15.96 -4.53
CA TRP A 251 -19.58 -17.03 -5.02
C TRP A 251 -20.32 -16.67 -6.31
N SER A 252 -20.79 -17.71 -6.98
CA SER A 252 -21.74 -17.65 -8.09
C SER A 252 -22.70 -18.84 -7.98
N ARG A 253 -23.67 -18.95 -8.89
CA ARG A 253 -24.53 -20.15 -8.96
C ARG A 253 -23.71 -21.37 -9.34
N SER A 254 -24.13 -22.55 -8.87
CA SER A 254 -23.45 -23.83 -9.14
C SER A 254 -23.49 -24.27 -10.61
N ASP A 255 -24.39 -23.70 -11.42
CA ASP A 255 -24.40 -23.86 -12.88
C ASP A 255 -23.37 -22.97 -13.58
N PHE A 256 -22.80 -21.99 -12.87
CA PHE A 256 -21.86 -20.98 -13.36
C PHE A 256 -22.38 -20.26 -14.62
N LYS A 257 -23.70 -20.17 -14.77
CA LYS A 257 -24.38 -19.45 -15.86
C LYS A 257 -25.13 -18.26 -15.28
N TRP A 258 -24.38 -17.41 -14.58
CA TRP A 258 -24.94 -16.34 -13.76
C TRP A 258 -23.92 -15.25 -13.47
N TYR A 259 -24.40 -14.14 -12.91
CA TYR A 259 -23.57 -13.11 -12.31
C TYR A 259 -22.59 -13.67 -11.26
N SER A 260 -21.49 -12.95 -11.07
CA SER A 260 -20.50 -13.15 -10.02
C SER A 260 -20.82 -12.28 -8.80
N VAL A 261 -20.61 -12.83 -7.60
CA VAL A 261 -20.74 -12.09 -6.35
C VAL A 261 -19.40 -11.97 -5.65
N TYR A 262 -19.11 -10.75 -5.21
CA TYR A 262 -17.87 -10.37 -4.53
C TYR A 262 -18.18 -9.82 -3.13
N GLY A 263 -17.32 -10.06 -2.14
CA GLY A 263 -17.33 -9.31 -0.89
C GLY A 263 -16.99 -7.84 -1.16
N ARG A 264 -17.81 -6.91 -0.66
CA ARG A 264 -17.73 -5.47 -0.93
C ARG A 264 -16.75 -4.79 0.02
N LEU A 265 -15.76 -4.07 -0.50
CA LEU A 265 -14.73 -3.40 0.31
C LEU A 265 -14.97 -1.90 0.53
N ASN A 266 -15.84 -1.25 -0.24
CA ASN A 266 -16.12 0.18 -0.03
C ASN A 266 -17.14 0.46 1.10
N ASN A 267 -16.92 -0.19 2.25
CA ASN A 267 -17.72 -0.14 3.47
C ASN A 267 -16.80 -0.45 4.68
N ASP A 268 -17.39 -0.81 5.82
CA ASP A 268 -16.66 -1.18 7.04
C ASP A 268 -15.73 -2.41 6.87
N MET A 269 -16.04 -3.29 5.93
CA MET A 269 -15.20 -4.44 5.60
C MET A 269 -13.83 -4.02 5.04
N GLY A 270 -13.80 -3.02 4.14
CA GLY A 270 -12.51 -2.51 3.63
C GLY A 270 -11.75 -1.66 4.63
N ASP A 271 -12.45 -0.96 5.54
CA ASP A 271 -11.79 -0.28 6.65
C ASP A 271 -11.12 -1.29 7.60
N TRP A 272 -11.80 -2.40 7.89
CA TRP A 272 -11.22 -3.52 8.66
C TRP A 272 -10.03 -4.15 7.91
N VAL A 273 -10.12 -4.37 6.60
CA VAL A 273 -8.98 -4.85 5.81
C VAL A 273 -7.81 -3.88 5.92
N LYS A 274 -8.05 -2.57 5.81
CA LYS A 274 -7.02 -1.54 5.98
C LYS A 274 -6.40 -1.57 7.37
N GLU A 275 -7.17 -1.79 8.42
CA GLU A 275 -6.64 -2.00 9.78
C GLU A 275 -5.71 -3.24 9.85
N LYS A 276 -6.10 -4.37 9.24
CA LYS A 276 -5.30 -5.62 9.26
C LYS A 276 -4.08 -5.58 8.35
N ILE A 277 -4.12 -4.77 7.30
CA ILE A 277 -2.93 -4.41 6.53
C ILE A 277 -2.00 -3.56 7.39
N GLY A 278 -2.57 -2.65 8.20
CA GLY A 278 -1.84 -1.63 8.96
C GLY A 278 -1.43 -0.44 8.09
N THR A 279 -0.90 0.61 8.68
CA THR A 279 -0.05 1.54 7.92
C THR A 279 1.16 0.76 7.40
N PRO A 280 1.73 1.06 6.22
CA PRO A 280 3.11 0.71 5.93
C PRO A 280 4.04 1.56 6.83
N GLN A 281 3.85 1.44 8.14
CA GLN A 281 4.86 1.67 9.13
C GLN A 281 5.33 0.27 9.48
N ASN A 282 6.63 0.05 9.35
CA ASN A 282 7.24 -1.05 10.06
C ASN A 282 7.79 -0.50 11.38
N PRO A 283 7.02 -0.52 12.49
CA PRO A 283 7.56 -0.32 13.82
C PRO A 283 8.07 -1.64 14.42
N GLU A 284 8.16 -2.73 13.64
CA GLU A 284 8.61 -4.04 14.10
C GLU A 284 10.04 -4.36 13.63
N THR A 285 10.47 -3.83 12.48
CA THR A 285 11.82 -4.03 11.91
C THR A 285 12.72 -2.82 12.10
N PHE A 286 14.02 -3.03 11.87
CA PHE A 286 14.97 -1.91 11.85
C PHE A 286 14.64 -0.91 10.74
N SER A 287 15.03 0.34 10.92
CA SER A 287 14.84 1.41 9.93
C SER A 287 16.17 2.03 9.52
N LEU A 288 16.19 2.64 8.32
CA LEU A 288 17.34 3.39 7.80
C LEU A 288 16.97 4.83 7.53
N ALA A 289 17.95 5.72 7.70
CA ALA A 289 17.91 7.08 7.20
C ALA A 289 19.25 7.42 6.54
N VAL A 290 19.24 8.39 5.62
CA VAL A 290 20.45 8.90 4.98
C VAL A 290 20.53 10.40 5.18
N THR A 291 21.70 10.89 5.60
CA THR A 291 21.93 12.29 5.91
C THR A 291 23.26 12.76 5.29
N PRO A 292 23.25 13.84 4.48
CA PRO A 292 22.06 14.53 3.98
C PRO A 292 21.27 13.64 3.01
N SER A 293 19.95 13.88 2.88
CA SER A 293 19.07 13.16 1.94
C SER A 293 19.18 13.66 0.50
N SER A 294 19.99 14.70 0.26
CA SER A 294 20.34 15.21 -1.06
C SER A 294 21.81 15.57 -1.10
N VAL A 295 22.52 15.16 -2.15
CA VAL A 295 23.94 15.42 -2.38
C VAL A 295 24.17 15.83 -3.83
N LYS A 296 25.16 16.69 -4.09
CA LYS A 296 25.55 17.11 -5.43
C LYS A 296 27.00 16.74 -5.70
N VAL A 297 27.30 16.31 -6.92
CA VAL A 297 28.65 15.91 -7.35
C VAL A 297 28.89 16.31 -8.80
N GLU A 298 30.10 16.77 -9.10
CA GLU A 298 30.53 17.00 -10.48
C GLU A 298 30.88 15.66 -11.16
N PRO A 299 30.64 15.52 -12.48
CA PRO A 299 31.10 14.35 -13.22
C PRO A 299 32.59 14.07 -12.99
N GLY A 300 32.96 12.82 -12.73
CA GLY A 300 34.34 12.39 -12.47
C GLY A 300 34.81 12.58 -11.02
N LYS A 301 33.91 12.98 -10.11
CA LYS A 301 34.18 13.13 -8.67
C LYS A 301 33.38 12.13 -7.85
N TYR A 302 33.58 12.18 -6.53
CA TYR A 302 32.78 11.42 -5.57
C TYR A 302 32.14 12.34 -4.54
N VAL A 303 31.04 11.88 -3.96
CA VAL A 303 30.35 12.52 -2.84
C VAL A 303 30.00 11.48 -1.78
N SER A 304 29.78 11.91 -0.55
CA SER A 304 29.42 10.99 0.54
C SER A 304 28.22 11.46 1.35
N ALA A 305 27.48 10.48 1.88
CA ALA A 305 26.43 10.67 2.87
C ALA A 305 26.61 9.66 4.01
N THR A 306 25.92 9.88 5.12
CA THR A 306 25.89 8.96 6.26
C THR A 306 24.58 8.23 6.27
N VAL A 307 24.65 6.90 6.30
CA VAL A 307 23.51 6.02 6.51
C VAL A 307 23.44 5.69 7.99
N THR A 308 22.33 6.03 8.64
CA THR A 308 22.07 5.67 10.03
C THR A 308 20.99 4.60 10.09
N SER A 309 21.07 3.74 11.10
CA SER A 309 20.07 2.71 11.34
C SER A 309 19.51 2.78 12.75
N LYS A 310 18.27 2.34 12.94
CA LYS A 310 17.64 2.19 14.25
C LYS A 310 17.15 0.75 14.42
N PRO A 311 17.44 0.06 15.54
CA PRO A 311 17.00 -1.32 15.76
C PRO A 311 15.48 -1.44 15.78
N GLY A 312 15.00 -2.62 15.37
CA GLY A 312 13.59 -3.03 15.55
C GLY A 312 13.31 -3.53 16.97
N LYS A 313 12.10 -4.05 17.22
CA LYS A 313 11.71 -4.58 18.54
C LYS A 313 12.47 -5.84 18.94
N ASN A 314 12.95 -6.61 17.96
CA ASN A 314 13.69 -7.86 18.17
C ASN A 314 15.16 -7.64 18.57
N GLY A 315 15.56 -6.38 18.77
CA GLY A 315 16.91 -6.00 19.14
C GLY A 315 17.78 -5.68 17.93
N ALA A 316 19.09 -5.65 18.17
CA ALA A 316 20.06 -5.28 17.16
C ALA A 316 20.37 -6.45 16.22
N GLU A 317 20.36 -6.23 14.91
CA GLU A 317 20.63 -7.27 13.91
C GLU A 317 21.69 -6.83 12.89
N LYS A 318 22.32 -7.79 12.22
CA LYS A 318 23.26 -7.49 11.13
C LYS A 318 22.48 -7.02 9.89
N VAL A 319 22.90 -5.91 9.32
CA VAL A 319 22.31 -5.26 8.15
C VAL A 319 23.37 -5.12 7.07
N ASP A 320 23.19 -5.79 5.94
CA ASP A 320 24.04 -5.66 4.75
C ASP A 320 23.55 -4.50 3.88
N LEU A 321 24.43 -3.53 3.58
CA LEU A 321 24.06 -2.29 2.89
C LEU A 321 24.35 -2.36 1.38
N SER A 322 23.43 -1.81 0.59
CA SER A 322 23.55 -1.71 -0.86
C SER A 322 22.88 -0.43 -1.38
N ALA A 323 23.17 -0.06 -2.63
CA ALA A 323 22.54 1.06 -3.30
C ALA A 323 22.07 0.64 -4.70
N SER A 324 20.95 1.21 -5.14
CA SER A 324 20.40 1.06 -6.49
C SER A 324 19.93 2.43 -7.02
N GLY A 325 19.64 2.53 -8.33
CA GLY A 325 19.26 3.81 -8.96
C GLY A 325 20.44 4.76 -9.19
N LEU A 326 21.67 4.25 -9.13
CA LEU A 326 22.88 5.01 -9.45
C LEU A 326 22.93 5.34 -10.95
N PRO A 327 23.59 6.45 -11.35
CA PRO A 327 23.92 6.70 -12.75
C PRO A 327 24.70 5.54 -13.40
N ASP A 328 24.59 5.38 -14.72
CA ASP A 328 25.35 4.36 -15.45
C ASP A 328 26.87 4.50 -15.19
N GLY A 329 27.48 3.41 -14.76
CA GLY A 329 28.90 3.33 -14.42
C GLY A 329 29.29 3.92 -13.05
N ALA A 330 28.36 4.53 -12.31
CA ALA A 330 28.63 5.01 -10.96
C ALA A 330 28.70 3.86 -9.94
N LYS A 331 29.51 4.04 -8.90
CA LYS A 331 29.76 3.03 -7.86
C LYS A 331 29.51 3.59 -6.47
N ALA A 332 28.65 2.93 -5.70
CA ALA A 332 28.49 3.20 -4.27
C ALA A 332 29.34 2.23 -3.44
N THR A 333 30.09 2.76 -2.48
CA THR A 333 30.89 1.98 -1.54
C THR A 333 30.50 2.34 -0.11
N PHE A 334 30.18 1.33 0.69
CA PHE A 334 29.79 1.47 2.10
C PHE A 334 30.95 1.11 3.02
N GLN A 335 31.17 1.92 4.06
CA GLN A 335 32.21 1.72 5.06
C GLN A 335 31.62 1.88 6.47
N PRO A 336 31.39 0.77 7.22
CA PRO A 336 31.52 -0.63 6.77
C PRO A 336 30.41 -1.04 5.78
N ALA A 337 30.61 -2.15 5.06
CA ALA A 337 29.62 -2.69 4.10
C ALA A 337 28.40 -3.34 4.77
N SER A 338 28.56 -3.76 6.02
CA SER A 338 27.50 -4.25 6.88
C SER A 338 27.61 -3.57 8.23
N ILE A 339 26.48 -3.24 8.84
CA ILE A 339 26.39 -2.64 10.17
C ILE A 339 25.54 -3.51 11.09
N THR A 340 25.67 -3.32 12.40
CA THR A 340 24.63 -3.75 13.33
C THR A 340 23.57 -2.66 13.42
N SER A 341 22.28 -2.99 13.34
CA SER A 341 21.20 -1.99 13.43
C SER A 341 21.34 -1.19 14.73
N GLY A 342 21.26 0.15 14.65
CA GLY A 342 21.68 1.09 15.70
C GLY A 342 23.01 1.77 15.42
N GLU A 343 23.82 1.22 14.51
CA GLU A 343 25.07 1.82 14.04
C GLU A 343 24.85 2.62 12.74
N SER A 344 25.93 3.19 12.24
CA SER A 344 25.95 4.01 11.03
C SER A 344 27.08 3.57 10.09
N ALA A 345 26.90 3.79 8.80
CA ALA A 345 27.92 3.59 7.77
C ALA A 345 28.04 4.83 6.90
N LYS A 346 29.23 5.09 6.39
CA LYS A 346 29.45 6.08 5.34
C LYS A 346 29.17 5.44 3.99
N VAL A 347 28.38 6.10 3.14
CA VAL A 347 28.27 5.75 1.71
C VAL A 347 29.04 6.79 0.89
N SER A 348 29.94 6.32 0.03
CA SER A 348 30.66 7.14 -0.95
C SER A 348 30.22 6.74 -2.35
N ILE A 349 29.74 7.69 -3.15
CA ILE A 349 29.28 7.47 -4.52
C ILE A 349 30.28 8.14 -5.46
N GLU A 350 30.94 7.34 -6.29
CA GLU A 350 31.85 7.77 -7.34
C GLU A 350 31.10 7.85 -8.67
N VAL A 351 31.19 9.00 -9.34
CA VAL A 351 30.46 9.30 -10.58
C VAL A 351 31.44 9.43 -11.74
N PRO A 352 31.26 8.70 -12.86
CA PRO A 352 32.09 8.83 -14.05
C PRO A 352 32.07 10.24 -14.66
N ALA A 353 33.15 10.60 -15.36
CA ALA A 353 33.28 11.92 -16.01
C ALA A 353 32.26 12.17 -17.14
N GLY A 354 31.69 11.12 -17.72
CA GLY A 354 30.69 11.22 -18.80
C GLY A 354 29.23 11.14 -18.33
N THR A 355 28.97 11.19 -17.02
CA THR A 355 27.61 11.08 -16.49
C THR A 355 26.79 12.34 -16.81
N ALA A 356 25.55 12.14 -17.29
CA ALA A 356 24.65 13.23 -17.63
C ALA A 356 24.27 14.09 -16.42
N GLU A 357 24.21 15.41 -16.62
CA GLU A 357 23.84 16.35 -15.56
C GLU A 357 22.33 16.35 -15.30
N LYS A 358 21.92 15.76 -14.17
CA LYS A 358 20.52 15.72 -13.69
C LYS A 358 20.45 15.15 -12.27
N ASP A 359 19.24 15.12 -11.73
CA ASP A 359 18.93 14.42 -10.51
C ASP A 359 18.73 12.91 -10.75
N TYR A 360 19.33 12.12 -9.88
CA TYR A 360 19.21 10.68 -9.81
C TYR A 360 18.59 10.29 -8.46
N ALA A 361 17.54 9.49 -8.49
CA ALA A 361 16.92 8.93 -7.29
C ALA A 361 17.68 7.65 -6.90
N VAL A 362 18.57 7.77 -5.92
CA VAL A 362 19.35 6.65 -5.39
C VAL A 362 18.61 6.06 -4.19
N THR A 363 18.37 4.75 -4.22
CA THR A 363 17.76 4.02 -3.11
C THR A 363 18.85 3.28 -2.35
N ILE A 364 19.07 3.65 -1.10
CA ILE A 364 19.90 2.91 -0.16
C ILE A 364 19.03 1.81 0.46
N SER A 365 19.52 0.57 0.44
CA SER A 365 18.84 -0.60 0.99
C SER A 365 19.71 -1.27 2.04
N GLY A 366 19.12 -1.61 3.18
CA GLY A 366 19.72 -2.49 4.17
C GLY A 366 18.93 -3.76 4.24
N LYS A 367 19.60 -4.90 4.06
CA LYS A 367 19.03 -6.22 4.19
C LYS A 367 19.40 -6.77 5.57
N GLY A 368 18.41 -6.88 6.45
CA GLY A 368 18.55 -7.56 7.73
C GLY A 368 18.42 -9.07 7.59
N THR A 369 18.21 -9.75 8.70
CA THR A 369 18.10 -11.22 8.73
C THR A 369 16.77 -11.67 8.15
N THR A 370 15.69 -10.94 8.46
CA THR A 370 14.31 -11.28 8.08
C THR A 370 13.64 -10.22 7.23
N ASP A 371 14.15 -8.98 7.23
CA ASP A 371 13.46 -7.83 6.67
C ASP A 371 14.42 -6.89 5.92
N THR A 372 13.87 -6.03 5.06
CA THR A 372 14.63 -5.00 4.34
C THR A 372 14.11 -3.61 4.69
N ALA A 373 15.02 -2.66 4.88
CA ALA A 373 14.70 -1.24 5.07
C ALA A 373 15.36 -0.40 3.98
N THR A 374 14.73 0.71 3.60
CA THR A 374 15.23 1.59 2.54
C THR A 374 15.23 3.06 2.95
N ALA A 375 16.19 3.82 2.44
CA ALA A 375 16.24 5.28 2.54
C ALA A 375 16.56 5.90 1.17
N ASN A 376 15.89 6.99 0.83
CA ASN A 376 16.08 7.67 -0.45
C ASN A 376 17.13 8.78 -0.34
N LEU A 377 18.01 8.83 -1.33
CA LEU A 377 19.04 9.85 -1.52
C LEU A 377 18.88 10.48 -2.91
N THR A 378 18.69 11.79 -2.97
CA THR A 378 18.75 12.53 -4.23
C THR A 378 20.21 12.84 -4.57
N LEU A 379 20.72 12.32 -5.68
CA LEU A 379 22.05 12.61 -6.21
C LEU A 379 21.94 13.54 -7.42
N THR A 380 22.34 14.79 -7.28
CA THR A 380 22.43 15.74 -8.39
C THR A 380 23.81 15.65 -9.03
N VAL A 381 23.88 15.31 -10.31
CA VAL A 381 25.12 15.41 -11.10
C VAL A 381 25.11 16.72 -11.86
N GLY A 382 26.17 17.53 -11.74
CA GLY A 382 26.37 18.72 -12.58
C GLY A 382 27.32 19.75 -11.98
N GLU A 383 27.74 20.71 -12.80
CA GLU A 383 28.66 21.78 -12.42
C GLU A 383 28.08 22.80 -11.42
N GLY A 384 28.95 23.40 -10.61
CA GLY A 384 28.63 24.40 -9.59
C GLY A 384 28.45 23.79 -8.20
N GLY A 385 29.02 24.46 -7.18
CA GLY A 385 28.99 24.01 -5.79
C GLY A 385 27.59 23.67 -5.25
N PRO A 386 27.50 22.91 -4.16
CA PRO A 386 26.23 22.38 -3.66
C PRO A 386 25.23 23.51 -3.43
N GLN A 387 24.03 23.38 -4.01
CA GLN A 387 22.91 24.21 -3.62
C GLN A 387 22.44 23.71 -2.25
N PRO A 388 22.62 24.47 -1.15
CA PRO A 388 22.32 23.93 0.16
C PRO A 388 20.83 23.98 0.42
N GLY A 389 20.30 22.89 0.98
CA GLY A 389 19.11 23.01 1.82
C GLY A 389 19.34 24.05 2.93
N ASN A 390 18.26 24.52 3.56
CA ASN A 390 18.36 25.44 4.69
C ASN A 390 19.33 24.87 5.74
N LEU A 391 20.29 25.68 6.21
CA LEU A 391 21.20 25.30 7.29
C LEU A 391 20.39 24.83 8.51
N GLN A 392 20.68 23.63 8.99
CA GLN A 392 20.10 23.02 10.19
C GLN A 392 21.23 22.58 11.11
N VAL A 393 21.10 22.82 12.40
CA VAL A 393 22.00 22.30 13.44
C VAL A 393 21.21 21.43 14.39
N SER A 394 21.82 20.35 14.87
CA SER A 394 21.23 19.43 15.84
C SER A 394 22.22 19.07 16.94
N VAL A 395 21.70 18.77 18.13
CA VAL A 395 22.46 18.31 19.29
C VAL A 395 21.96 16.93 19.71
N SER A 396 22.90 16.02 20.00
CA SER A 396 22.58 14.66 20.44
C SER A 396 23.60 14.18 21.50
N PRO A 397 23.15 13.79 22.70
CA PRO A 397 21.77 13.90 23.20
C PRO A 397 21.32 15.37 23.38
N GLY A 398 20.02 15.64 23.31
CA GLY A 398 19.46 16.99 23.50
C GLY A 398 19.49 17.51 24.94
N SER A 399 19.83 16.65 25.89
CA SER A 399 19.97 16.98 27.31
C SER A 399 20.97 16.04 27.98
N GLY A 400 21.57 16.49 29.08
CA GLY A 400 22.49 15.67 29.88
C GLY A 400 22.57 16.14 31.33
N THR A 401 23.11 15.28 32.19
CA THR A 401 23.34 15.56 33.61
C THR A 401 24.84 15.62 33.91
N SER A 402 25.24 16.47 34.86
CA SER A 402 26.64 16.55 35.31
C SER A 402 26.73 16.98 36.78
N GLN A 403 27.82 16.63 37.45
CA GLN A 403 28.13 17.15 38.78
C GLN A 403 28.71 18.57 38.68
N PRO A 404 28.52 19.42 39.71
CA PRO A 404 29.16 20.73 39.81
C PRO A 404 30.65 20.70 39.43
N GLY A 405 31.06 21.52 38.45
CA GLY A 405 32.45 21.65 38.02
C GLY A 405 32.97 20.59 37.03
N PHE A 406 32.16 19.59 36.65
CA PHE A 406 32.55 18.56 35.66
C PHE A 406 32.13 18.90 34.23
N PHE A 407 32.82 18.28 33.26
CA PHE A 407 32.53 18.39 31.83
C PHE A 407 31.36 17.48 31.41
N SER A 408 30.56 18.00 30.48
CA SER A 408 29.56 17.29 29.72
C SER A 408 29.91 17.37 28.24
N ASN A 409 30.04 16.20 27.60
CA ASN A 409 30.33 16.08 26.17
C ASN A 409 29.02 15.79 25.42
N VAL A 410 28.74 16.55 24.36
CA VAL A 410 27.56 16.36 23.51
C VAL A 410 27.96 16.48 22.03
N THR A 411 27.35 15.66 21.18
CA THR A 411 27.62 15.71 19.73
C THR A 411 26.75 16.77 19.09
N VAL A 412 27.37 17.64 18.29
CA VAL A 412 26.70 18.66 17.48
C VAL A 412 26.91 18.32 16.03
N SER A 413 25.83 18.27 15.24
CA SER A 413 25.88 18.02 13.80
C SER A 413 25.21 19.15 13.04
N ALA A 414 25.64 19.43 11.82
CA ALA A 414 24.98 20.40 10.95
C ALA A 414 24.76 19.85 9.55
N THR A 415 23.64 20.21 8.93
CA THR A 415 23.28 19.83 7.55
C THR A 415 22.80 21.06 6.78
N GLY A 416 22.97 21.06 5.46
CA GLY A 416 22.68 22.23 4.63
C GLY A 416 23.73 23.34 4.80
N GLY A 417 23.39 24.56 4.36
CA GLY A 417 24.30 25.72 4.37
C GLY A 417 25.45 25.68 3.34
N THR A 418 26.00 26.85 3.02
CA THR A 418 27.11 26.98 2.05
C THR A 418 28.48 26.95 2.72
N GLY A 419 29.43 26.18 2.18
CA GLY A 419 30.84 26.25 2.58
C GLY A 419 31.12 25.67 3.97
N THR A 420 32.13 26.23 4.66
CA THR A 420 32.49 25.85 6.02
C THR A 420 31.45 26.37 7.01
N ILE A 421 30.99 25.49 7.90
CA ILE A 421 30.06 25.80 8.99
C ILE A 421 30.87 26.01 10.26
N THR A 422 30.76 27.19 10.84
CA THR A 422 31.39 27.54 12.12
C THR A 422 30.42 27.32 13.26
N LEU A 423 30.85 26.60 14.30
CA LEU A 423 30.04 26.33 15.48
C LEU A 423 30.39 27.29 16.62
N SER A 424 29.35 27.72 17.34
CA SER A 424 29.45 28.50 18.57
C SER A 424 28.34 28.09 19.51
N ALA A 425 28.51 28.37 20.81
CA ALA A 425 27.45 28.16 21.78
C ALA A 425 27.53 29.14 22.93
N SER A 426 26.39 29.38 23.57
CA SER A 426 26.25 30.26 24.72
C SER A 426 25.12 29.77 25.62
N GLY A 427 25.27 29.92 26.94
CA GLY A 427 24.22 29.62 27.92
C GLY A 427 24.35 30.55 29.11
N GLN A 428 23.21 31.05 29.61
CA GLN A 428 23.18 31.91 30.79
C GLN A 428 23.63 31.11 32.02
N GLY A 429 24.51 31.69 32.84
CA GLY A 429 25.01 31.07 34.06
C GLY A 429 26.11 30.02 33.88
N LEU A 430 26.60 29.78 32.65
CA LEU A 430 27.79 28.95 32.43
C LEU A 430 29.06 29.68 32.89
N PRO A 431 30.02 28.98 33.54
CA PRO A 431 31.27 29.61 33.98
C PRO A 431 32.20 29.98 32.82
N PHE A 432 32.01 29.35 31.65
CA PHE A 432 32.75 29.65 30.43
C PHE A 432 31.97 29.24 29.18
N ALA A 433 32.39 29.78 28.04
CA ALA A 433 31.84 29.42 26.74
C ALA A 433 32.14 27.95 26.41
N PRO A 434 31.16 27.18 25.90
CA PRO A 434 31.40 25.83 25.43
C PRO A 434 32.45 25.76 24.33
N PHE A 435 33.25 24.69 24.36
CA PHE A 435 34.32 24.46 23.39
C PHE A 435 33.88 23.43 22.35
N PHE A 436 34.37 23.57 21.13
CA PHE A 436 34.07 22.64 20.02
C PHE A 436 35.35 22.04 19.47
N ASN A 437 35.35 20.73 19.26
CA ASN A 437 36.43 20.02 18.61
C ASN A 437 35.89 19.04 17.54
N PRO A 438 36.01 19.37 16.23
CA PRO A 438 36.54 20.61 15.65
C PRO A 438 35.57 21.79 15.71
N LYS A 439 36.06 23.03 15.80
CA LYS A 439 35.23 24.26 15.80
C LYS A 439 34.47 24.52 14.49
N THR A 440 34.98 23.99 13.39
CA THR A 440 34.39 24.13 12.05
C THR A 440 34.14 22.77 11.45
N ILE A 441 32.98 22.60 10.82
CA ILE A 441 32.55 21.37 10.16
C ILE A 441 32.06 21.69 8.74
N SER A 442 31.99 20.68 7.88
CA SER A 442 31.25 20.77 6.62
C SER A 442 29.79 20.37 6.84
N SER A 443 28.90 20.66 5.88
CA SER A 443 27.55 20.07 5.86
C SER A 443 27.64 18.54 5.95
N GLY A 444 26.86 17.93 6.85
CA GLY A 444 26.90 16.51 7.20
C GLY A 444 27.99 16.13 8.23
N GLY A 445 28.84 17.08 8.63
CA GLY A 445 29.88 16.87 9.64
C GLY A 445 29.35 16.98 11.08
N SER A 446 30.19 16.57 12.03
CA SER A 446 29.91 16.66 13.45
C SER A 446 31.11 17.18 14.24
N SER A 447 30.82 17.74 15.42
CA SER A 447 31.79 18.19 16.41
C SER A 447 31.36 17.74 17.79
N THR A 448 32.33 17.45 18.65
CA THR A 448 32.07 17.32 20.09
C THR A 448 32.03 18.72 20.70
N MET A 449 30.92 19.07 21.36
CA MET A 449 30.81 20.24 22.23
C MET A 449 31.08 19.83 23.68
N GLN A 450 31.97 20.56 24.34
CA GLN A 450 32.29 20.44 25.75
C GLN A 450 31.71 21.62 26.51
N VAL A 451 30.82 21.34 27.46
CA VAL A 451 30.25 22.30 28.41
C VAL A 451 30.72 21.92 29.80
N VAL A 452 31.18 22.85 30.66
CA VAL A 452 31.23 22.51 32.10
C VAL A 452 30.03 22.99 32.84
N ALA A 453 29.63 22.12 33.76
CA ALA A 453 28.61 22.38 34.74
C ALA A 453 29.00 23.56 35.64
N PRO A 454 28.13 24.56 35.77
CA PRO A 454 28.21 25.53 36.86
C PRO A 454 28.32 24.84 38.23
N PHE A 455 28.91 25.52 39.21
CA PHE A 455 28.97 25.00 40.57
C PHE A 455 27.60 25.01 41.28
N GLN A 456 26.68 25.82 40.77
CA GLN A 456 25.31 25.89 41.27
C GLN A 456 24.47 24.79 40.63
N ARG A 457 23.66 24.13 41.46
CA ARG A 457 22.66 23.15 40.99
C ARG A 457 21.56 23.87 40.24
N GLY A 458 21.08 23.26 39.16
CA GLY A 458 20.05 23.87 38.33
C GLY A 458 20.00 23.30 36.93
N THR A 459 19.12 23.86 36.12
CA THR A 459 19.00 23.53 34.69
C THR A 459 19.47 24.72 33.86
N TYR A 460 20.41 24.47 32.96
CA TYR A 460 21.10 25.49 32.17
C TYR A 460 20.85 25.21 30.67
N PRO A 461 20.04 26.02 29.98
CA PRO A 461 19.89 25.92 28.54
C PRO A 461 21.14 26.47 27.83
N VAL A 462 21.66 25.70 26.89
CA VAL A 462 22.82 26.05 26.06
C VAL A 462 22.36 26.14 24.62
N THR A 463 22.37 27.35 24.06
CA THR A 463 22.05 27.59 22.66
C THR A 463 23.29 27.37 21.81
N VAL A 464 23.23 26.38 20.92
CA VAL A 464 24.24 26.08 19.91
C VAL A 464 23.85 26.76 18.61
N THR A 465 24.78 27.50 17.99
CA THR A 465 24.59 28.21 16.73
C THR A 465 25.58 27.69 15.69
N ALA A 466 25.07 27.30 14.53
CA ALA A 466 25.84 27.04 13.32
C ALA A 466 25.73 28.23 12.38
N THR A 467 26.85 28.68 11.83
CA THR A 467 26.91 29.76 10.83
C THR A 467 27.66 29.28 9.60
N ASP A 468 27.02 29.35 8.44
CA ASP A 468 27.67 28.97 7.17
C ASP A 468 28.49 30.12 6.57
N SER A 469 29.22 29.85 5.48
CA SER A 469 30.09 30.83 4.82
C SER A 469 29.32 31.98 4.13
N ALA A 470 28.01 31.83 3.91
CA ALA A 470 27.13 32.90 3.42
C ALA A 470 26.50 33.72 4.57
N GLY A 471 26.84 33.42 5.82
CA GLY A 471 26.34 34.11 7.01
C GLY A 471 24.96 33.65 7.46
N LYS A 472 24.41 32.57 6.89
CA LYS A 472 23.15 31.99 7.35
C LYS A 472 23.38 31.27 8.67
N THR A 473 22.43 31.41 9.59
CA THR A 473 22.50 30.81 10.92
C THR A 473 21.39 29.80 11.17
N SER A 474 21.67 28.82 12.03
CA SER A 474 20.71 27.87 12.57
C SER A 474 21.03 27.60 14.03
N THR A 475 20.03 27.33 14.86
CA THR A 475 20.20 27.15 16.31
C THR A 475 19.55 25.89 16.83
N ALA A 476 20.18 25.23 17.80
CA ALA A 476 19.63 24.13 18.58
C ALA A 476 19.91 24.32 20.07
N THR A 477 19.08 23.74 20.94
CA THR A 477 19.21 23.89 22.39
C THR A 477 19.63 22.57 23.02
N TYR A 478 20.71 22.61 23.80
CA TYR A 478 21.13 21.54 24.70
C TYR A 478 20.76 21.91 26.14
N THR A 479 20.11 20.99 26.87
CA THR A 479 19.72 21.23 28.27
C THR A 479 20.67 20.51 29.22
N LEU A 480 21.47 21.26 29.97
CA LEU A 480 22.36 20.70 31.01
C LEU A 480 21.71 20.79 32.39
N THR A 481 21.57 19.66 33.07
CA THR A 481 21.09 19.61 34.46
C THR A 481 22.26 19.31 35.40
N VAL A 482 22.51 20.21 36.36
CA VAL A 482 23.55 20.05 37.38
C VAL A 482 22.94 19.54 38.68
N GLN A 483 23.40 18.37 39.15
CA GLN A 483 22.89 17.67 40.34
C GLN A 483 23.96 17.46 41.40
#